data_AF-A0A3B0U0S9-F1
#
_entry.id   AF-A0A3B0U0S9-F1
#
_cell.length_a   1.000
_cell.length_b   1.000
_cell.length_c   1.000
_cell.angle_alpha   90.00
_cell.angle_beta   90.00
_cell.angle_gamma   90.00
#
_symmetry.space_group_name_H-M   'P 1'
#
loop_
_entity.id
_entity.type
_entity.pdbx_description
1 polymer ?
#
loop_
_entity_poly.entity_id
_entity_poly.type
_entity_poly.pdbx_seq_one_letter_code
_entity_poly.pdbx_strand_id
1 'polypeptide(L)' 'MTRKSRKRGSKATKRGISNEQVAVVMTQDRKSSKEMVVVKKGRITKKSLEKVLGGRINPHYAIELRDEV' A
#
# COMPACT_ATOMS: atom_id res chain seq x y z
N MET A 1 43.78 -3.92 -8.10
CA MET A 1 42.92 -3.67 -6.91
C MET A 1 41.47 -3.91 -7.30
N THR A 2 40.92 -5.07 -6.93
CA THR A 2 39.57 -5.51 -7.33
C THR A 2 38.54 -5.02 -6.30
N ARG A 3 37.64 -4.12 -6.74
CA ARG A 3 36.59 -3.57 -5.89
C ARG A 3 35.55 -4.65 -5.58
N LYS A 4 35.28 -4.93 -4.30
CA LYS A 4 34.22 -5.88 -3.89
C LYS A 4 32.88 -5.48 -4.50
N SER A 5 32.19 -6.47 -5.06
CA SER A 5 30.83 -6.30 -5.59
C SER A 5 29.89 -5.75 -4.51
N ARG A 6 29.16 -4.69 -4.84
CA ARG A 6 28.07 -4.20 -3.99
C ARG A 6 26.88 -5.15 -4.14
N LYS A 7 26.44 -5.77 -3.04
CA LYS A 7 25.18 -6.50 -3.02
C LYS A 7 24.06 -5.51 -3.39
N ARG A 8 23.45 -5.64 -4.58
CA ARG A 8 22.20 -4.94 -4.89
C ARG A 8 21.14 -5.36 -3.88
N GLY A 9 20.17 -4.47 -3.64
CA GLY A 9 19.08 -4.68 -2.69
C GLY A 9 18.48 -6.09 -2.78
N SER A 10 18.11 -6.62 -1.62
CA SER A 10 17.62 -7.98 -1.39
C SER A 10 16.67 -8.42 -2.50
N LYS A 11 16.92 -9.59 -3.10
CA LYS A 11 15.93 -10.23 -3.98
C LYS A 11 14.66 -10.44 -3.15
N ALA A 12 13.54 -9.88 -3.61
CA ALA A 12 12.23 -10.18 -3.05
C ALA A 12 12.06 -11.70 -3.02
N THR A 13 11.83 -12.25 -1.83
CA THR A 13 11.67 -13.70 -1.65
C THR A 13 10.44 -14.24 -2.38
N LYS A 14 9.44 -13.39 -2.61
CA LYS A 14 8.20 -13.71 -3.35
C LYS A 14 7.84 -12.58 -4.32
N ARG A 15 7.53 -12.94 -5.58
CA ARG A 15 7.09 -11.99 -6.62
C ARG A 15 5.68 -11.46 -6.29
N GLY A 16 5.51 -10.15 -6.20
CA GLY A 16 4.19 -9.49 -6.07
C GLY A 16 3.57 -9.41 -4.67
N ILE A 17 4.16 -10.03 -3.64
CA ILE A 17 3.65 -10.02 -2.25
C ILE A 17 4.78 -9.89 -1.20
N SER A 18 5.90 -9.35 -1.65
CA SER A 18 7.11 -9.16 -0.85
C SER A 18 6.85 -8.27 0.36
N ASN A 19 7.18 -8.75 1.56
CA ASN A 19 7.14 -7.97 2.81
C ASN A 19 8.32 -6.99 2.94
N GLU A 20 9.24 -7.04 1.99
CA GLU A 20 10.40 -6.16 1.89
C GLU A 20 9.99 -4.77 1.37
N GLN A 21 8.85 -4.66 0.68
CA GLN A 21 8.35 -3.41 0.10
C GLN A 21 7.39 -2.68 1.05
N VAL A 22 7.49 -1.35 1.08
CA VAL A 22 6.56 -0.47 1.82
C VAL A 22 5.37 -0.16 0.93
N ALA A 23 4.16 -0.47 1.41
CA ALA A 23 2.92 -0.17 0.75
C ALA A 23 2.38 1.19 1.21
N VAL A 24 2.10 2.07 0.26
CA VAL A 24 1.61 3.42 0.48
C VAL A 24 0.28 3.59 -0.23
N VAL A 25 -0.70 4.17 0.45
CA VAL A 25 -1.98 4.57 -0.14
C VAL A 25 -1.92 6.07 -0.42
N MET A 26 -2.22 6.44 -1.65
CA MET A 26 -2.43 7.83 -2.03
C MET A 26 -3.91 8.05 -2.32
N THR A 27 -4.47 9.09 -1.72
CA THR A 27 -5.81 9.58 -2.02
C THR A 27 -5.70 10.97 -2.62
N GLN A 28 -6.58 11.25 -3.57
CA GLN A 28 -6.76 12.58 -4.11
C GLN A 28 -8.25 12.84 -4.26
N ASP A 29 -8.71 13.98 -3.77
CA ASP A 29 -10.08 14.43 -4.00
C ASP A 29 -10.22 15.20 -5.33
N ARG A 30 -11.46 15.50 -5.74
CA ARG A 30 -11.73 16.29 -6.95
C ARG A 30 -11.29 17.76 -6.82
N LYS A 31 -11.02 18.23 -5.60
CA LYS A 31 -10.53 19.59 -5.31
C LYS A 31 -8.99 19.64 -5.22
N SER A 32 -8.31 18.57 -5.63
CA SER A 32 -6.85 18.44 -5.64
C SER A 32 -6.17 18.39 -4.27
N SER A 33 -6.91 18.16 -3.19
CA SER A 33 -6.33 17.73 -1.91
C SER A 33 -5.72 16.35 -2.08
N LYS A 34 -4.44 16.21 -1.74
CA LYS A 34 -3.67 14.97 -1.85
C LYS A 34 -3.23 14.53 -0.47
N GLU A 35 -3.33 13.24 -0.23
CA GLU A 35 -2.82 12.63 0.99
C GLU A 35 -2.05 11.36 0.67
N MET A 36 -0.97 11.14 1.42
CA MET A 36 -0.11 9.97 1.28
C MET A 36 0.08 9.33 2.66
N VAL A 37 -0.33 8.08 2.80
CA VAL A 37 -0.24 7.35 4.07
C VAL A 37 0.49 6.03 3.86
N VAL A 38 1.52 5.80 4.67
CA VAL A 38 2.18 4.50 4.77
C VAL A 38 1.22 3.53 5.49
N VAL A 39 0.81 2.47 4.79
CA VAL A 39 -0.17 1.52 5.33
C VAL A 39 0.53 0.45 6.14
N LYS A 40 1.49 -0.24 5.52
CA LYS A 40 2.32 -1.28 6.13
C LYS A 40 3.41 -1.72 5.16
N LYS A 41 4.24 -2.67 5.59
CA LYS A 41 5.08 -3.45 4.68
C LYS A 41 4.30 -4.66 4.13
N GLY A 42 4.50 -4.98 2.86
CA GLY A 42 3.86 -6.11 2.19
C GLY A 42 2.41 -5.90 1.73
N ARG A 43 1.69 -7.01 1.50
CA ARG A 43 0.37 -7.03 0.81
C ARG A 43 -0.73 -6.33 1.58
N ILE A 44 -1.36 -5.30 1.03
CA ILE A 44 -2.52 -4.59 1.60
C ILE A 44 -3.72 -5.54 1.78
N THR A 45 -4.42 -5.44 2.91
CA THR A 45 -5.67 -6.19 3.19
C THR A 45 -6.83 -5.22 3.39
N LYS A 46 -8.08 -5.71 3.32
CA LYS A 46 -9.30 -4.93 3.59
C LYS A 46 -9.23 -4.16 4.91
N LYS A 47 -8.88 -4.85 6.01
CA LYS A 47 -8.65 -4.24 7.34
C LYS A 47 -7.60 -3.11 7.33
N SER A 48 -6.57 -3.23 6.48
CA SER A 48 -5.54 -2.20 6.34
C SER A 48 -6.11 -0.93 5.68
N LEU A 49 -7.00 -1.10 4.70
CA LEU A 49 -7.67 0.02 4.02
C LEU A 49 -8.74 0.65 4.92
N GLU A 50 -9.54 -0.14 5.63
CA GLU A 50 -10.51 0.36 6.61
C GLU A 50 -9.83 1.23 7.67
N LYS A 51 -8.67 0.80 8.18
CA LYS A 51 -7.90 1.60 9.15
C LYS A 51 -7.48 2.97 8.61
N VAL A 52 -7.17 3.06 7.31
CA VAL A 52 -6.64 4.29 6.69
C VAL A 52 -7.75 5.18 6.14
N LEU A 53 -8.82 4.59 5.60
CA LEU A 53 -9.86 5.30 4.84
C LEU A 53 -11.22 5.32 5.55
N GLY A 54 -11.45 4.48 6.56
CA GLY A 54 -12.78 4.27 7.16
C GLY A 54 -13.43 5.51 7.77
N GLY A 55 -12.64 6.46 8.28
CA GLY A 55 -13.13 7.75 8.79
C GLY A 55 -13.17 8.87 7.74
N ARG A 56 -12.78 8.61 6.50
CA ARG A 56 -12.53 9.63 5.47
C ARG A 56 -13.49 9.56 4.29
N ILE A 57 -14.18 8.44 4.15
CA ILE A 57 -15.17 8.22 3.09
C ILE A 57 -16.53 8.16 3.76
N ASN A 58 -17.47 8.98 3.27
CA ASN A 58 -18.83 8.91 3.75
C ASN A 58 -19.43 7.54 3.33
N PRO A 59 -20.00 6.77 4.28
CA PRO A 59 -20.54 5.43 4.02
C PRO A 59 -21.56 5.39 2.88
N HIS A 60 -22.32 6.47 2.70
CA HIS A 60 -23.32 6.60 1.63
C HIS A 60 -22.71 6.53 0.22
N TYR A 61 -21.42 6.83 0.07
CA TYR A 61 -20.70 6.77 -1.21
C TYR A 61 -19.68 5.64 -1.26
N ALA A 62 -19.53 4.86 -0.18
CA ALA A 62 -18.68 3.69 -0.17
C ALA A 62 -19.40 2.58 -0.94
N ILE A 63 -18.97 2.34 -2.19
CA ILE A 63 -19.40 1.17 -2.94
C ILE A 63 -18.99 -0.04 -2.10
N GLU A 64 -19.96 -0.84 -1.67
CA GLU A 64 -19.72 -2.07 -0.92
C GLU A 64 -18.73 -2.92 -1.71
N LEU A 65 -17.50 -3.01 -1.19
CA LEU A 65 -16.52 -3.97 -1.67
C LEU A 65 -17.06 -5.34 -1.30
N ARG A 66 -17.89 -5.91 -2.18
CA ARG A 66 -18.34 -7.29 -2.10
C ARG A 66 -17.09 -8.16 -2.07
N ASP A 67 -17.00 -8.95 -1.01
CA ASP A 67 -15.96 -9.95 -0.86
C ASP A 67 -16.23 -11.06 -1.88
N GLU A 68 -15.67 -10.91 -3.08
CA GLU A 68 -15.49 -12.02 -4.01
C GLU A 68 -13.99 -12.24 -4.27
N VAL A 69 -13.59 -13.49 -3.95
CA VAL A 69 -12.29 -14.19 -4.13
C VAL A 69 -11.25 -14.01 -3.02
#